data_AF-A0A3N5FFP5-F1
#
_entry.id   AF-A0A3N5FFP5-F1
#
_cell.length_a   1.000
_cell.length_b   1.000
_cell.length_c   1.000
_cell.angle_alpha   90.00
_cell.angle_beta   90.00
_cell.angle_gamma   90.00
#
_symmetry.space_group_name_H-M   'P 1'
#
loop_
_entity.id
_entity.type
_entity.pdbx_description
1 polymer ?
#
loop_
_entity_poly.entity_id
_entity_poly.type
_entity_poly.pdbx_seq_one_letter_code
_entity_poly.pdbx_strand_id
1 'polypeptide(L)'
;KVQVRLPAGGSRTLAGTLSFVDNTIDPATGTILVKADFANTDGELWPGGLVPVTLMLATRQGVPVVPNQAVQTGQDGAHVYVVRGDATVEYRQVVAGPKSDGQTVIEKGLKAGERVVTDGHLQLVDGGKILDRSSKSDDQQGKKQTQGKS
;
A
#
# COMPACT_ATOMS: atom_id res chain seq x y z
N LYS A 1 5.63 -2.84 14.99
CA LYS A 1 6.70 -3.81 14.60
C LYS A 1 7.85 -3.03 13.96
N VAL A 2 9.10 -3.43 14.17
CA VAL A 2 10.27 -2.79 13.55
C VAL A 2 10.83 -3.73 12.50
N GLN A 3 11.21 -3.21 11.34
CA GLN A 3 11.90 -3.96 10.29
C GLN A 3 13.20 -3.23 9.96
N VAL A 4 14.31 -3.97 9.89
CA VAL A 4 15.59 -3.45 9.44
C VAL A 4 15.96 -4.08 8.11
N ARG A 5 16.41 -3.28 7.15
CA ARG A 5 16.93 -3.77 5.87
C ARG A 5 18.42 -4.06 6.00
N LEU A 6 18.82 -5.30 5.69
CA LEU A 6 20.21 -5.72 5.78
C LEU A 6 21.03 -5.20 4.59
N PRO A 7 22.28 -4.75 4.78
CA PRO A 7 23.11 -4.24 3.69
C PRO A 7 23.55 -5.31 2.69
N ALA A 8 23.84 -6.53 3.17
CA ALA A 8 24.56 -7.56 2.40
C ALA A 8 23.68 -8.43 1.49
N GLY A 9 22.35 -8.31 1.55
CA GLY A 9 21.45 -9.36 1.04
C GLY A 9 20.22 -8.86 0.27
N GLY A 10 20.35 -7.76 -0.50
CA GLY A 10 19.39 -7.33 -1.52
C GLY A 10 17.92 -7.60 -1.19
N SER A 11 17.31 -6.78 -0.32
CA SER A 11 15.91 -6.83 0.15
C SER A 11 15.59 -7.76 1.32
N ARG A 12 16.53 -8.52 1.90
CA ARG A 12 16.28 -9.24 3.15
C ARG A 12 16.04 -8.25 4.31
N THR A 13 14.98 -8.49 5.08
CA THR A 13 14.66 -7.70 6.28
C THR A 13 14.64 -8.59 7.52
N LEU A 14 15.12 -8.06 8.64
CA LEU A 14 14.95 -8.68 9.96
C LEU A 14 13.84 -7.96 10.72
N ALA A 15 12.96 -8.74 11.35
CA ALA A 15 11.94 -8.21 12.22
C ALA A 15 12.50 -8.04 13.63
N GLY A 16 12.18 -6.90 14.24
CA GLY A 16 12.55 -6.57 15.61
C GLY A 16 11.37 -6.02 16.40
N THR A 17 11.59 -5.94 17.70
CA THR A 17 10.61 -5.45 18.67
C THR A 17 11.11 -4.13 19.24
N LEU A 18 10.21 -3.14 19.29
CA LEU A 18 10.48 -1.85 19.90
C LEU A 18 10.67 -2.04 21.41
N SER A 19 11.83 -1.70 21.95
CA SER A 19 12.16 -1.88 23.37
C SER A 19 12.16 -0.56 24.14
N PHE A 20 12.38 0.58 23.47
CA PHE A 20 12.35 1.89 24.10
C PHE A 20 11.98 3.00 23.11
N VAL A 21 11.22 3.98 23.60
CA VAL A 21 10.93 5.25 22.91
C VAL A 21 11.20 6.36 23.90
N ASP A 22 12.08 7.29 23.51
CA ASP A 22 12.34 8.48 24.29
C ASP A 22 11.13 9.42 24.25
N ASN A 23 10.82 10.05 25.38
CA ASN A 23 9.75 11.03 25.49
C ASN A 23 10.22 12.46 25.16
N THR A 24 11.51 12.64 24.87
CA THR A 24 12.13 13.91 24.54
C THR A 24 12.44 13.98 23.05
N ILE A 25 12.07 15.11 22.43
CA ILE A 25 12.44 15.44 21.05
C ILE A 25 13.78 16.17 21.08
N ASP A 26 14.74 15.74 20.28
CA ASP A 26 15.97 16.50 20.02
C ASP A 26 15.60 17.75 19.20
N PRO A 27 15.75 18.98 19.74
CA PRO A 27 15.32 20.20 19.07
C PRO A 27 16.22 20.59 17.89
N ALA A 28 17.46 20.07 17.81
CA ALA A 28 18.37 20.37 16.70
C ALA A 28 18.01 19.58 15.44
N THR A 29 17.49 18.36 15.60
CA THR A 29 17.18 17.45 14.48
C THR A 29 15.68 17.20 14.29
N GLY A 30 14.86 17.53 15.29
CA GLY A 30 13.43 17.21 15.30
C GLY A 30 13.13 15.72 15.40
N THR A 31 14.07 14.93 15.95
CA THR A 31 13.95 13.46 16.04
C THR A 31 13.76 12.99 17.47
N ILE A 32 13.28 11.76 17.64
CA ILE A 32 13.19 11.06 18.93
C ILE A 32 14.12 9.85 18.93
N LEU A 33 14.74 9.57 20.07
CA LEU A 33 15.57 8.37 20.20
C LEU A 33 14.68 7.14 20.40
N VAL A 34 14.96 6.08 19.65
CA VAL A 34 14.22 4.82 19.70
C VAL A 34 15.20 3.66 19.74
N LYS A 35 14.90 2.64 20.55
CA LYS A 35 15.66 1.37 20.58
C LYS A 35 14.76 0.20 20.22
N ALA A 36 15.32 -0.74 19.48
CA ALA A 36 14.65 -1.96 19.08
C ALA A 36 15.60 -3.15 19.17
N ASP A 37 15.07 -4.28 19.61
CA ASP A 37 15.82 -5.52 19.77
C ASP A 37 15.58 -6.42 18.55
N PHE A 38 16.66 -6.98 18.01
CA PHE A 38 16.64 -7.87 16.85
C PHE A 38 17.39 -9.16 17.17
N ALA A 39 16.83 -10.30 16.78
CA ALA A 39 17.54 -11.57 16.82
C ALA A 39 18.61 -11.56 15.71
N ASN A 40 19.87 -11.34 16.07
CA ASN A 40 21.01 -11.30 15.16
C ASN A 40 21.73 -12.67 15.08
N THR A 41 20.97 -13.76 14.95
CA THR A 41 21.51 -15.13 15.03
C THR A 41 22.56 -15.42 13.96
N ASP A 42 22.36 -14.87 12.77
CA ASP A 42 23.25 -15.06 11.61
C ASP A 42 24.43 -14.04 11.59
N GLY A 43 24.50 -13.12 12.56
CA GLY A 43 25.56 -12.10 12.65
C GLY A 43 25.51 -11.03 11.54
N GLU A 44 24.37 -10.88 10.86
CA GLU A 44 24.20 -9.98 9.71
C GLU A 44 24.09 -8.50 10.09
N LEU A 45 23.72 -8.18 11.34
CA LEU A 45 23.75 -6.82 11.88
C LEU A 45 25.10 -6.56 12.55
N TRP A 46 25.89 -5.67 11.96
CA TRP A 46 27.23 -5.35 12.44
C TRP A 46 27.18 -4.17 13.43
N PRO A 47 27.87 -4.27 14.59
CA PRO A 47 27.98 -3.15 15.53
C PRO A 47 28.58 -1.90 14.87
N GLY A 48 27.99 -0.74 15.15
CA GLY A 48 28.41 0.55 14.57
C GLY A 48 27.98 0.79 13.13
N GLY A 49 27.29 -0.18 12.49
CA GLY A 49 26.74 -0.03 11.15
C GLY A 49 25.50 0.88 11.10
N LEU A 50 25.32 1.56 9.97
CA LEU A 50 24.09 2.28 9.65
C LEU A 50 23.19 1.41 8.78
N VAL A 51 21.92 1.30 9.14
CA VAL A 51 20.94 0.45 8.45
C VAL A 51 19.61 1.19 8.30
N PRO A 52 18.93 1.09 7.14
CA PRO A 52 17.57 1.59 7.00
C PRO A 52 16.60 0.80 7.88
N VAL A 53 15.77 1.50 8.64
CA VAL A 53 14.75 0.92 9.51
C VAL A 53 13.38 1.44 9.12
N THR A 54 12.38 0.56 9.13
CA THR A 54 10.97 0.88 8.93
C THR A 54 10.18 0.49 10.17
N LEU A 55 9.46 1.44 10.75
CA LEU A 55 8.60 1.23 11.92
C LEU A 55 7.13 1.22 11.48
N MET A 56 6.44 0.11 11.75
CA MET A 56 5.00 0.01 11.58
C MET A 56 4.29 0.39 12.89
N LEU A 57 3.67 1.58 12.90
CA LEU A 57 3.01 2.17 14.07
C LEU A 57 1.60 1.62 14.34
N ALA A 58 0.81 1.41 13.29
CA ALA A 58 -0.55 0.91 13.40
C ALA A 58 -0.94 0.09 12.17
N THR A 59 -1.78 -0.91 12.39
CA THR A 59 -2.46 -1.66 11.33
C THR A 59 -3.96 -1.50 11.55
N ARG A 60 -4.65 -0.87 10.59
CA ARG A 60 -6.11 -0.73 10.64
C ARG A 60 -6.73 -1.87 9.84
N GLN A 61 -7.48 -2.74 10.50
CA GLN A 61 -8.21 -3.84 9.86
C GLN A 61 -9.62 -3.41 9.47
N GLY A 62 -10.16 -3.95 8.38
CA GLY A 62 -11.53 -3.69 7.94
C GLY A 62 -11.75 -2.31 7.28
N VAL A 63 -10.69 -1.59 6.93
CA VAL A 63 -10.80 -0.31 6.22
C VAL A 63 -10.58 -0.55 4.73
N PRO A 64 -11.51 -0.13 3.84
CA PRO A 64 -11.32 -0.28 2.41
C PRO A 64 -10.15 0.55 1.93
N VAL A 65 -9.32 -0.07 1.10
CA VAL A 65 -8.19 0.57 0.41
C VAL A 65 -8.45 0.51 -1.09
N VAL A 66 -8.07 1.57 -1.78
CA VAL A 66 -8.17 1.66 -3.23
C VAL A 66 -6.83 2.09 -3.83
N PRO A 67 -6.51 1.71 -5.06
CA PRO A 67 -5.33 2.26 -5.75
C PRO A 67 -5.37 3.79 -5.79
N ASN A 68 -4.22 4.45 -5.61
CA ASN A 68 -4.15 5.91 -5.57
C ASN A 68 -4.78 6.59 -6.79
N GLN A 69 -4.73 5.94 -7.94
CA GLN A 69 -5.25 6.46 -9.21
C GLN A 69 -6.79 6.40 -9.30
N ALA A 70 -7.46 5.65 -8.43
CA ALA A 70 -8.92 5.62 -8.38
C ALA A 70 -9.51 6.82 -7.64
N VAL A 71 -8.72 7.49 -6.78
CA VAL A 71 -9.17 8.64 -5.99
C VAL A 71 -8.89 9.92 -6.76
N GLN A 72 -9.96 10.65 -7.08
CA GLN A 72 -9.90 11.94 -7.75
C GLN A 72 -10.27 13.07 -6.78
N THR A 73 -9.76 14.27 -7.05
CA THR A 73 -10.09 15.46 -6.29
C THR A 73 -10.96 16.37 -7.15
N GLY A 74 -12.20 16.59 -6.73
CA GLY A 74 -13.14 17.53 -7.35
C GLY A 74 -13.29 18.81 -6.52
N GLN A 75 -14.21 19.68 -6.93
CA GLN A 75 -14.52 20.94 -6.22
C GLN A 75 -15.01 20.69 -4.78
N ASP A 76 -15.75 19.60 -4.55
CA ASP A 76 -16.32 19.24 -3.24
C ASP A 76 -15.46 18.24 -2.44
N GLY A 77 -14.21 18.03 -2.88
CA GLY A 77 -13.26 17.12 -2.23
C GLY A 77 -13.04 15.80 -2.96
N ALA A 78 -12.56 14.80 -2.23
CA ALA A 78 -12.17 13.51 -2.80
C ALA A 78 -13.40 12.68 -3.23
N HIS A 79 -13.32 12.04 -4.39
CA HIS A 79 -14.36 11.16 -4.91
C HIS A 79 -13.75 9.97 -5.67
N VAL A 80 -14.56 8.93 -5.84
CA VAL A 80 -14.25 7.72 -6.61
C VAL A 80 -15.43 7.35 -7.49
N TYR A 81 -15.18 6.54 -8.52
CA TYR A 81 -16.22 5.89 -9.31
C TYR A 81 -16.32 4.42 -8.92
N VAL A 82 -17.49 4.01 -8.42
CA VAL A 82 -17.78 2.64 -8.00
C VAL A 82 -18.48 1.89 -9.12
N VAL A 83 -18.05 0.65 -9.39
CA VAL A 83 -18.64 -0.21 -10.42
C VAL A 83 -19.82 -0.98 -9.85
N ARG A 84 -21.00 -0.77 -10.43
CA ARG A 84 -22.22 -1.52 -10.11
C ARG A 84 -22.25 -2.87 -10.83
N GLY A 85 -23.15 -3.76 -10.38
CA GLY A 85 -23.30 -5.12 -10.92
C GLY A 85 -23.71 -5.17 -12.40
N ASP A 86 -24.27 -4.08 -12.92
CA ASP A 86 -24.68 -3.90 -14.33
C ASP A 86 -23.57 -3.27 -15.21
N ALA A 87 -22.33 -3.22 -14.70
CA ALA A 87 -21.18 -2.58 -15.35
C ALA A 87 -21.35 -1.08 -15.61
N THR A 88 -22.23 -0.41 -14.86
CA THR A 88 -22.30 1.05 -14.78
C THR A 88 -21.40 1.60 -13.69
N VAL A 89 -21.03 2.87 -13.79
CA VAL A 89 -20.28 3.59 -12.76
C VAL A 89 -21.18 4.55 -11.99
N GLU A 90 -20.94 4.63 -10.69
CA GLU A 90 -21.58 5.58 -9.78
C GLU A 90 -20.53 6.52 -9.21
N TYR A 91 -20.75 7.83 -9.36
CA TYR A 91 -19.97 8.85 -8.66
C TYR A 91 -20.24 8.78 -7.15
N ARG A 92 -19.17 8.70 -6.35
CA ARG A 92 -19.30 8.71 -4.89
C ARG A 92 -18.24 9.56 -4.22
N GLN A 93 -18.69 10.52 -3.42
CA GLN A 93 -17.81 11.32 -2.56
C GLN A 93 -17.27 10.44 -1.42
N VAL A 94 -15.98 10.59 -1.13
CA VAL A 94 -15.28 9.80 -0.11
C VAL A 94 -14.43 10.69 0.78
N VAL A 95 -14.16 10.21 1.99
CA VAL A 95 -13.12 10.78 2.84
C VAL A 95 -11.86 9.95 2.66
N ALA A 96 -10.90 10.51 1.93
CA ALA A 96 -9.60 9.88 1.72
C ALA A 96 -8.70 10.09 2.94
N GLY A 97 -8.11 9.00 3.42
CA GLY A 97 -7.12 8.99 4.48
C GLY A 97 -5.68 8.90 3.96
N PRO A 98 -4.76 8.37 4.78
CA PRO A 98 -3.35 8.25 4.41
C PRO A 98 -3.14 7.43 3.13
N LYS A 99 -2.12 7.83 2.37
CA LYS A 99 -1.63 7.11 1.19
C LYS A 99 -0.37 6.34 1.55
N SER A 100 -0.28 5.07 1.17
CA SER A 100 0.89 4.22 1.42
C SER A 100 0.95 3.09 0.38
N ASP A 101 2.15 2.77 -0.10
CA ASP A 101 2.40 1.66 -1.04
C ASP A 101 1.49 1.66 -2.28
N GLY A 102 1.26 2.84 -2.87
CA GLY A 102 0.41 2.99 -4.06
C GLY A 102 -1.10 2.89 -3.80
N GLN A 103 -1.51 2.76 -2.54
CA GLN A 103 -2.90 2.66 -2.11
C GLN A 103 -3.32 3.83 -1.22
N THR A 104 -4.58 4.21 -1.29
CA THR A 104 -5.22 5.21 -0.45
C THR A 104 -6.24 4.52 0.44
N VAL A 105 -6.16 4.80 1.75
CA VAL A 105 -7.17 4.37 2.72
C VAL A 105 -8.43 5.21 2.53
N ILE A 106 -9.60 4.59 2.47
CA ILE A 106 -10.89 5.29 2.45
C ILE A 106 -11.51 5.23 3.84
N GLU A 107 -11.59 6.38 4.52
CA GLU A 107 -12.11 6.47 5.88
C GLU A 107 -13.65 6.45 5.91
N LYS A 108 -14.30 7.03 4.89
CA LYS A 108 -15.76 7.04 4.72
C LYS A 108 -16.15 7.05 3.25
N GLY A 109 -17.34 6.54 2.97
CA GLY A 109 -17.95 6.57 1.63
C GLY A 109 -17.68 5.35 0.77
N LEU A 110 -16.97 4.34 1.27
CA LEU A 110 -16.79 3.06 0.58
C LEU A 110 -16.92 1.91 1.57
N LYS A 111 -17.43 0.77 1.11
CA LYS A 111 -17.52 -0.49 1.85
C LYS A 111 -16.47 -1.47 1.34
N ALA A 112 -16.03 -2.38 2.21
CA ALA A 112 -15.14 -3.45 1.80
C ALA A 112 -15.81 -4.34 0.73
N GLY A 113 -15.06 -4.69 -0.31
CA GLY A 113 -15.54 -5.52 -1.43
C GLY A 113 -16.15 -4.75 -2.59
N GLU A 114 -16.30 -3.42 -2.50
CA GLU A 114 -16.74 -2.60 -3.64
C GLU A 114 -15.61 -2.45 -4.68
N ARG A 115 -15.96 -2.57 -5.96
CA ARG A 115 -15.03 -2.38 -7.08
C ARG A 115 -14.99 -0.91 -7.47
N VAL A 116 -13.79 -0.38 -7.67
CA VAL A 116 -13.57 1.01 -8.11
C VAL A 116 -12.86 1.06 -9.44
N VAL A 117 -13.08 2.14 -10.19
CA VAL A 117 -12.41 2.35 -11.47
C VAL A 117 -11.01 2.93 -11.24
N THR A 118 -9.99 2.27 -11.81
CA THR A 118 -8.58 2.64 -11.61
C THR A 118 -7.92 3.28 -12.82
N ASP A 119 -8.47 3.12 -14.02
CA ASP A 119 -7.91 3.60 -15.30
C ASP A 119 -9.06 4.07 -16.23
N GLY A 120 -8.78 5.03 -17.12
CA GLY A 120 -9.77 5.55 -18.09
C GLY A 120 -10.62 6.74 -17.62
N HIS A 121 -10.19 7.46 -16.58
CA HIS A 121 -10.95 8.55 -15.94
C HIS A 121 -11.31 9.71 -16.87
N LEU A 122 -10.42 10.01 -17.83
CA LEU A 122 -10.55 11.13 -18.78
C LEU A 122 -11.77 11.00 -19.73
N GLN A 123 -12.40 9.83 -19.82
CA GLN A 123 -13.58 9.59 -20.68
C GLN A 123 -14.82 9.12 -19.89
N LEU A 124 -14.77 9.13 -18.55
CA LEU A 124 -15.87 8.61 -17.73
C LEU A 124 -16.85 9.71 -17.33
N VAL A 125 -18.10 9.52 -17.74
CA VAL A 125 -19.29 10.25 -17.27
C VAL A 125 -20.10 9.34 -16.34
N ASP A 126 -20.81 9.93 -15.38
CA ASP A 126 -21.71 9.21 -14.48
C ASP A 126 -22.72 8.37 -15.29
N GLY A 127 -22.87 7.08 -14.96
CA GLY A 127 -23.67 6.13 -15.75
C GLY A 127 -22.99 5.55 -17.00
N GLY A 128 -21.71 5.87 -17.25
CA GLY A 128 -20.93 5.29 -18.35
C GLY A 128 -20.70 3.78 -18.22
N LYS A 129 -20.74 3.05 -19.34
CA LYS A 129 -20.38 1.62 -19.38
C LYS A 129 -18.86 1.47 -19.36
N ILE A 130 -18.35 0.55 -18.55
CA ILE A 130 -16.93 0.20 -18.53
C ILE A 130 -16.65 -1.18 -19.11
N LEU A 131 -15.44 -1.36 -19.64
CA LEU A 131 -14.88 -2.66 -19.99
C LEU A 131 -13.95 -3.10 -18.86
N ASP A 132 -14.32 -4.16 -18.15
CA ASP A 132 -13.53 -4.69 -17.03
C ASP A 132 -12.26 -5.39 -17.55
N ARG A 133 -11.11 -4.71 -17.42
CA ARG A 133 -9.80 -5.25 -17.80
C ARG A 133 -9.20 -6.19 -16.75
N SER A 134 -9.78 -6.30 -15.55
CA SER A 134 -9.27 -7.21 -14.49
C SER A 134 -9.46 -8.69 -14.84
N SER A 135 -10.36 -9.02 -15.77
CA SER A 135 -10.60 -10.39 -16.25
C SER A 135 -9.53 -10.95 -17.20
N LYS A 136 -8.56 -10.14 -17.65
CA LYS A 136 -7.54 -10.57 -18.65
C LYS A 136 -6.16 -10.87 -18.09
N SER A 137 -5.92 -10.70 -16.79
CA SER A 137 -4.60 -10.93 -16.18
C SER A 137 -4.35 -12.36 -15.69
N ASP A 138 -5.38 -13.20 -15.50
CA ASP A 138 -5.18 -14.58 -15.01
C ASP A 138 -4.90 -15.63 -16.10
N ASP A 139 -5.13 -15.31 -17.39
CA ASP A 139 -5.05 -16.30 -18.48
C ASP A 139 -3.72 -16.29 -19.26
N GLN A 140 -2.73 -15.47 -18.86
CA GLN A 140 -1.43 -15.37 -19.55
C GLN A 140 -0.22 -15.87 -18.75
N GLN A 141 -0.43 -16.67 -17.69
CA GLN A 141 0.68 -17.33 -16.96
C GLN A 141 0.74 -18.85 -17.14
N GLY A 142 -0.07 -19.43 -18.03
CA GLY A 142 -0.15 -20.88 -18.28
C GLY A 142 0.49 -21.42 -19.57
N LYS A 143 1.08 -20.60 -20.46
CA LYS A 143 1.67 -21.09 -21.72
C LYS A 143 3.07 -20.54 -22.00
N LYS A 144 4.05 -20.92 -21.17
CA LYS A 144 5.47 -20.81 -21.55
C LYS A 144 6.37 -21.74 -20.73
N GLN A 145 6.20 -23.06 -20.86
CA GLN A 145 7.27 -24.05 -20.66
C GLN A 145 6.79 -25.47 -21.04
N THR A 146 6.97 -25.83 -22.31
CA THR A 146 7.22 -27.21 -22.75
C THR A 146 7.57 -27.18 -24.23
N GLN A 147 8.84 -26.96 -24.55
CA GLN A 147 9.51 -27.52 -25.73
C GLN A 147 11.00 -27.18 -25.65
N GLY A 148 11.75 -28.12 -25.09
CA GLY A 148 13.21 -28.18 -25.11
C GLY A 148 13.59 -29.64 -25.23
N LYS A 149 13.30 -30.23 -26.40
CA LYS A 149 13.78 -31.53 -26.82
C LYS A 149 14.20 -31.41 -28.28
N SER A 150 15.50 -31.35 -28.52
CA SER A 150 16.27 -32.23 -29.41
C SER A 150 17.71 -31.73 -29.45
#